data_AF-A0A424XWB6-F1
#
_entry.id   AF-A0A424XWB6-F1
#
_cell.length_a   1.000
_cell.length_b   1.000
_cell.length_c   1.000
_cell.angle_alpha   90.00
_cell.angle_beta   90.00
_cell.angle_gamma   90.00
#
_symmetry.space_group_name_H-M   'P 1'
#
loop_
_entity.id
_entity.type
_entity.pdbx_description
1 polymer ?
#
loop_
_entity_poly.entity_id
_entity_poly.type
_entity_poly.pdbx_seq_one_letter_code
_entity_poly.pdbx_strand_id
1 'polypeptide(L)'
;MKILEAREVQVYCPFDMETFMGLAQLKGLEGKEIVEMIEFWNKWYPGMKILALGRKRGYVAIYMEKEVENEIDSIWNESPSKGFKVQALVQTMIISALRELMPEIRHDQCAPVPKPGTVLKKSLSKKGLEFYDQGTLNYKYSTLTYYPFRGGCDLCYLESSCPKINFPKMEGLFKTNPGQ
;
A
#
# COMPACT_ATOMS: atom_id res chain seq x y z
N MET A 1 11.67 -11.34 27.32
CA MET A 1 10.65 -11.57 26.28
C MET A 1 11.17 -11.01 24.94
N LYS A 2 11.06 -11.75 23.84
CA LYS A 2 11.69 -11.37 22.55
C LYS A 2 10.86 -10.29 21.83
N ILE A 3 11.50 -9.18 21.47
CA ILE A 3 10.94 -8.06 20.69
C ILE A 3 11.90 -7.79 19.52
N LEU A 4 11.37 -7.39 18.38
CA LEU A 4 12.17 -6.97 17.24
C LEU A 4 12.61 -5.52 17.44
N GLU A 5 13.88 -5.26 17.21
CA GLU A 5 14.41 -3.90 17.11
C GLU A 5 13.69 -3.16 15.99
N ALA A 6 13.26 -1.93 16.23
CA ALA A 6 12.49 -1.15 15.28
C ALA A 6 13.21 0.17 15.00
N ARG A 7 13.42 0.47 13.71
CA ARG A 7 14.09 1.67 13.23
C ARG A 7 13.25 2.36 12.17
N GLU A 8 13.21 3.68 12.23
CA GLU A 8 12.64 4.46 11.13
C GLU A 8 13.59 4.43 9.94
N VAL A 9 13.01 4.44 8.74
CA VAL A 9 13.73 4.47 7.48
C VAL A 9 13.22 5.65 6.69
N GLN A 10 14.13 6.37 6.05
CA GLN A 10 13.77 7.40 5.09
C GLN A 10 14.18 6.94 3.70
N VAL A 11 13.28 7.15 2.75
CA VAL A 11 13.54 6.97 1.32
C VAL A 11 12.97 8.17 0.59
N TYR A 12 13.57 8.52 -0.54
CA TYR A 12 13.00 9.49 -1.45
C TYR A 12 12.09 8.76 -2.43
N CYS A 13 10.79 9.03 -2.41
CA CYS A 13 9.86 8.41 -3.34
C CYS A 13 9.48 9.43 -4.41
N PRO A 14 9.81 9.18 -5.70
CA PRO A 14 9.32 10.01 -6.77
C PRO A 14 7.81 9.83 -6.94
N PHE A 15 7.14 10.89 -7.40
CA PHE A 15 5.75 10.77 -7.84
C PHE A 15 5.70 9.97 -9.15
N ASP A 16 5.31 8.71 -9.03
CA ASP A 16 5.11 7.77 -10.13
C ASP A 16 3.74 8.01 -10.78
N MET A 17 3.73 8.86 -11.81
CA MET A 17 2.52 9.24 -12.55
C MET A 17 1.83 8.03 -13.20
N GLU A 18 2.61 7.06 -13.70
CA GLU A 18 2.08 5.86 -14.36
C GLU A 18 1.29 5.00 -13.38
N THR A 19 1.87 4.73 -12.21
CA THR A 19 1.21 3.98 -11.14
C THR A 19 -0.04 4.70 -10.65
N PHE A 20 0.05 6.01 -10.46
CA PHE A 20 -1.10 6.82 -10.05
C PHE A 20 -2.24 6.76 -11.07
N MET A 21 -1.97 7.00 -12.35
CA MET A 21 -2.99 6.97 -13.40
C MET A 21 -3.61 5.58 -13.53
N GLY A 22 -2.81 4.52 -13.39
CA GLY A 22 -3.30 3.13 -13.40
C GLY A 22 -4.27 2.85 -12.24
N LEU A 23 -3.91 3.24 -11.01
CA LEU A 23 -4.77 3.07 -9.84
C LEU A 23 -6.03 3.95 -9.88
N ALA A 24 -5.89 5.19 -10.35
CA ALA A 24 -6.98 6.14 -10.49
C ALA A 24 -7.86 5.87 -11.74
N GLN A 25 -7.52 4.87 -12.55
CA GLN A 25 -8.22 4.51 -13.80
C GLN A 25 -8.34 5.69 -14.78
N LEU A 26 -7.28 6.50 -14.89
CA LEU A 26 -7.25 7.70 -15.72
C LEU A 26 -6.48 7.44 -17.02
N LYS A 27 -7.01 7.95 -18.13
CA LYS A 27 -6.31 7.96 -19.43
C LYS A 27 -5.49 9.24 -19.64
N GLY A 28 -5.72 10.26 -18.83
CA GLY A 28 -5.07 11.56 -18.87
C GLY A 28 -5.53 12.43 -17.71
N LEU A 29 -4.81 13.52 -17.48
CA LEU A 29 -5.11 14.54 -16.48
C LEU A 29 -5.02 15.91 -17.13
N GLU A 30 -5.94 16.81 -16.79
CA GLU A 30 -5.80 18.21 -17.16
C GLU A 30 -4.69 18.88 -16.35
N GLY A 31 -4.08 19.94 -16.88
CA GLY A 31 -2.97 20.65 -16.20
C GLY A 31 -3.31 21.10 -14.78
N LYS A 32 -4.54 21.56 -14.54
CA LYS A 32 -5.02 21.94 -13.20
C LYS A 32 -5.07 20.76 -12.22
N GLU A 33 -5.44 19.58 -12.71
CA GLU A 33 -5.53 18.38 -11.88
C GLU A 33 -4.13 17.85 -11.54
N ILE A 34 -3.17 17.97 -12.46
CA ILE A 34 -1.77 17.61 -12.20
C ILE A 34 -1.21 18.46 -11.06
N VAL A 35 -1.41 19.79 -11.13
CA VAL A 35 -0.96 20.72 -10.08
C VAL A 35 -1.58 20.34 -8.74
N GLU A 36 -2.90 20.10 -8.71
CA GLU A 36 -3.59 19.70 -7.49
C GLU A 36 -3.05 18.38 -6.90
N MET A 37 -2.78 17.36 -7.73
CA MET A 37 -2.21 16.10 -7.25
C MET A 37 -0.78 16.27 -6.70
N ILE A 38 0.02 17.17 -7.29
CA ILE A 38 1.35 17.51 -6.77
C ILE A 38 1.26 18.23 -5.42
N GLU A 39 0.28 19.11 -5.25
CA GLU A 39 0.03 19.80 -3.97
C GLU A 39 -0.32 18.81 -2.87
N PHE A 40 -1.26 17.88 -3.13
CA PHE A 40 -1.56 16.80 -2.19
C PHE A 40 -0.35 15.89 -1.94
N TRP A 41 0.43 15.59 -2.99
CA TRP A 41 1.62 14.77 -2.85
C TRP A 41 2.59 15.39 -1.84
N ASN A 42 2.95 16.65 -2.06
CA ASN A 42 3.88 17.37 -1.20
C ASN A 42 3.35 17.57 0.21
N LYS A 43 2.03 17.82 0.34
CA LYS A 43 1.37 17.99 1.64
C LYS A 43 1.41 16.71 2.47
N TRP A 44 1.13 15.55 1.87
CA TRP A 44 0.99 14.31 2.62
C TRP A 44 2.27 13.50 2.74
N TYR A 45 3.26 13.73 1.88
CA TYR A 45 4.55 13.02 1.92
C TYR A 45 5.19 12.97 3.33
N PRO A 46 5.23 14.07 4.12
CA PRO A 46 5.80 14.03 5.48
C PRO A 46 5.01 13.15 6.47
N GLY A 47 3.73 12.89 6.18
CA GLY A 47 2.86 12.01 6.95
C GLY A 47 3.08 10.52 6.67
N MET A 48 3.93 10.16 5.69
CA MET A 48 4.30 8.77 5.44
C MET A 48 5.39 8.31 6.41
N LYS A 49 5.14 7.22 7.12
CA LYS A 49 6.11 6.59 8.03
C LYS A 49 6.53 5.23 7.52
N ILE A 50 7.81 4.93 7.69
CA ILE A 50 8.42 3.65 7.30
C ILE A 50 9.19 3.12 8.50
N LEU A 51 8.79 1.95 8.97
CA LEU A 51 9.34 1.30 10.15
C LEU A 51 9.88 -0.08 9.76
N ALA A 52 11.21 -0.24 9.80
CA ALA A 52 11.83 -1.54 9.66
C ALA A 52 11.94 -2.23 11.03
N LEU A 53 11.51 -3.49 11.11
CA LEU A 53 11.57 -4.32 12.31
C LEU A 53 12.51 -5.51 12.09
N GLY A 54 13.49 -5.68 12.96
CA GLY A 54 14.52 -6.71 12.86
C GLY A 54 15.83 -6.20 12.22
N ARG A 55 16.89 -7.01 12.30
CA ARG A 55 18.24 -6.63 11.82
C ARG A 55 18.53 -7.12 10.40
N LYS A 56 18.79 -8.43 10.25
CA LYS A 56 19.15 -9.04 8.95
C LYS A 56 17.94 -9.57 8.17
N ARG A 57 16.93 -10.04 8.89
CA ARG A 57 15.68 -10.59 8.36
C ARG A 57 14.57 -10.11 9.29
N GLY A 58 13.53 -9.57 8.70
CA GLY A 58 12.48 -8.92 9.47
C GLY A 58 11.35 -8.47 8.58
N TYR A 59 10.83 -7.29 8.89
CA TYR A 59 9.63 -6.74 8.30
C TYR A 59 9.80 -5.25 8.06
N VAL A 60 8.98 -4.70 7.16
CA VAL A 60 8.80 -3.26 7.03
C VAL A 60 7.30 -2.96 7.07
N ALA A 61 6.93 -2.01 7.93
CA ALA A 61 5.62 -1.39 7.93
C ALA A 61 5.74 -0.03 7.26
N ILE A 62 4.86 0.26 6.30
CA ILE A 62 4.73 1.58 5.68
C ILE A 62 3.28 2.01 5.88
N TYR A 63 3.06 3.21 6.41
CA TYR A 63 1.72 3.71 6.68
C TYR A 63 1.66 5.23 6.61
N MET A 64 0.46 5.76 6.37
CA MET A 64 0.18 7.19 6.50
C MET A 64 -0.37 7.49 7.90
N GLU A 65 0.01 8.64 8.45
CA GLU A 65 -0.57 9.13 9.70
C GLU A 65 -2.08 9.43 9.58
N LYS A 66 -2.77 9.48 10.73
CA LYS A 66 -4.23 9.60 10.80
C LYS A 66 -4.76 10.91 10.22
N GLU A 67 -3.96 11.96 10.26
CA GLU A 67 -4.29 13.26 9.70
C GLU A 67 -4.54 13.16 8.18
N VAL A 68 -3.72 12.37 7.48
CA VAL A 68 -3.89 12.13 6.03
C VAL A 68 -5.14 11.28 5.76
N GLU A 69 -5.38 10.25 6.58
CA GLU A 69 -6.58 9.42 6.48
C GLU A 69 -7.86 10.23 6.64
N ASN A 70 -7.92 11.06 7.70
CA ASN A 70 -9.06 11.91 8.01
C ASN A 70 -9.32 12.94 6.90
N GLU A 71 -8.27 13.52 6.33
CA GLU A 71 -8.41 14.47 5.22
C GLU A 71 -8.98 13.79 3.98
N ILE A 72 -8.48 12.61 3.63
CA ILE A 72 -9.01 11.85 2.48
C ILE A 72 -10.47 11.48 2.71
N ASP A 73 -10.83 11.05 3.92
CA ASP A 73 -12.22 10.71 4.25
C ASP A 73 -13.14 11.94 4.17
N SER A 74 -12.66 13.13 4.55
CA SER A 74 -13.39 14.39 4.33
C SER A 74 -13.60 14.68 2.85
N ILE A 75 -12.55 14.54 2.03
CA ILE A 75 -12.63 14.72 0.57
C ILE A 75 -13.61 13.73 -0.05
N TRP A 76 -13.63 12.47 0.39
CA TRP A 76 -14.59 11.46 -0.07
C TRP A 76 -16.04 11.85 0.21
N ASN A 77 -16.32 12.41 1.40
CA ASN A 77 -17.66 12.83 1.77
C ASN A 77 -18.15 14.04 0.95
N GLU A 78 -17.23 14.93 0.56
CA GLU A 78 -17.53 16.10 -0.26
C GLU A 78 -17.63 15.76 -1.76
N SER A 79 -16.70 14.94 -2.26
CA SER A 79 -16.57 14.59 -3.67
C SER A 79 -16.00 13.18 -3.82
N PRO A 80 -16.84 12.15 -4.04
CA PRO A 80 -16.38 10.79 -4.22
C PRO A 80 -15.39 10.60 -5.38
N SER A 81 -15.55 11.36 -6.47
CA SER A 81 -14.63 11.31 -7.61
C SER A 81 -13.23 11.86 -7.26
N LYS A 82 -13.16 12.94 -6.49
CA LYS A 82 -11.90 13.48 -5.97
C LYS A 82 -11.30 12.55 -4.92
N GLY A 83 -12.13 12.04 -4.01
CA GLY A 83 -11.77 11.05 -3.00
C GLY A 83 -11.08 9.83 -3.61
N PHE A 84 -11.64 9.30 -4.70
CA PHE A 84 -11.05 8.18 -5.43
C PHE A 84 -9.66 8.48 -5.98
N LYS A 85 -9.46 9.66 -6.59
CA LYS A 85 -8.16 10.09 -7.11
C LYS A 85 -7.14 10.25 -5.98
N VAL A 86 -7.48 10.98 -4.92
CA VAL A 86 -6.52 11.24 -3.84
C VAL A 86 -6.20 9.98 -3.01
N GLN A 87 -7.14 9.02 -2.95
CA GLN A 87 -6.87 7.69 -2.42
C GLN A 87 -5.83 6.95 -3.27
N ALA A 88 -5.98 6.96 -4.60
CA ALA A 88 -5.01 6.37 -5.52
C ALA A 88 -3.63 7.05 -5.39
N LEU A 89 -3.60 8.36 -5.11
CA LEU A 89 -2.37 9.10 -4.86
C LEU A 89 -1.62 8.58 -3.62
N VAL A 90 -2.31 8.40 -2.49
CA VAL A 90 -1.68 7.84 -1.28
C VAL A 90 -1.25 6.39 -1.46
N GLN A 91 -2.04 5.58 -2.17
CA GLN A 91 -1.61 4.22 -2.52
C GLN A 91 -0.32 4.23 -3.36
N THR A 92 -0.21 5.20 -4.28
CA THR A 92 1.00 5.40 -5.08
C THR A 92 2.21 5.73 -4.20
N MET A 93 2.07 6.58 -3.18
CA MET A 93 3.16 6.87 -2.23
C MET A 93 3.70 5.61 -1.56
N ILE A 94 2.80 4.77 -1.04
CA ILE A 94 3.16 3.52 -0.36
C ILE A 94 3.85 2.55 -1.33
N ILE A 95 3.33 2.44 -2.57
CA ILE A 95 3.93 1.58 -3.61
C ILE A 95 5.31 2.09 -4.01
N SER A 96 5.48 3.41 -4.19
CA SER A 96 6.79 4.00 -4.47
C SER A 96 7.77 3.70 -3.34
N ALA A 97 7.37 3.88 -2.07
CA ALA A 97 8.21 3.56 -0.93
C ALA A 97 8.61 2.08 -0.88
N LEU A 98 7.68 1.16 -1.17
CA LEU A 98 7.97 -0.27 -1.28
C LEU A 98 9.00 -0.55 -2.37
N ARG A 99 8.84 0.04 -3.57
CA ARG A 99 9.73 -0.18 -4.72
C ARG A 99 11.11 0.42 -4.54
N GLU A 100 11.23 1.50 -3.77
CA GLU A 100 12.53 2.09 -3.41
C GLU A 100 13.26 1.24 -2.36
N LEU A 101 12.52 0.67 -1.41
CA LEU A 101 13.09 -0.22 -0.39
C LEU A 101 13.43 -1.63 -0.93
N MET A 102 12.61 -2.11 -1.86
CA MET A 102 12.65 -3.48 -2.40
C MET A 102 12.34 -3.42 -3.91
N PRO A 103 13.35 -3.12 -4.74
CA PRO A 103 13.20 -3.03 -6.19
C PRO A 103 12.61 -4.29 -6.84
N GLU A 104 12.80 -5.46 -6.22
CA GLU A 104 12.28 -6.75 -6.65
C GLU A 104 10.75 -6.74 -6.82
N ILE A 105 10.04 -5.93 -6.03
CA ILE A 105 8.57 -5.78 -6.11
C ILE A 105 8.12 -5.26 -7.50
N ARG A 106 8.98 -4.54 -8.22
CA ARG A 106 8.67 -4.07 -9.59
C ARG A 106 8.43 -5.24 -10.55
N HIS A 107 9.06 -6.39 -10.31
CA HIS A 107 8.90 -7.59 -11.13
C HIS A 107 7.79 -8.51 -10.61
N ASP A 108 7.77 -8.78 -9.31
CA ASP A 108 6.84 -9.76 -8.72
C ASP A 108 5.41 -9.21 -8.49
N GLN A 109 5.22 -7.89 -8.65
CA GLN A 109 3.95 -7.17 -8.57
C GLN A 109 3.17 -7.34 -7.25
N CYS A 110 3.75 -7.96 -6.21
CA CYS A 110 3.10 -8.16 -4.92
C CYS A 110 4.12 -8.32 -3.79
N ALA A 111 3.76 -7.86 -2.59
CA ALA A 111 4.57 -8.00 -1.39
C ALA A 111 3.81 -8.88 -0.38
N PRO A 112 4.36 -10.04 0.04
CA PRO A 112 3.62 -10.97 0.87
C PRO A 112 3.38 -10.44 2.29
N VAL A 113 2.13 -10.52 2.74
CA VAL A 113 1.75 -10.17 4.10
C VAL A 113 2.26 -11.26 5.06
N PRO A 114 3.01 -10.92 6.12
CA PRO A 114 3.52 -11.91 7.06
C PRO A 114 2.43 -12.45 7.97
N LYS A 115 2.62 -13.66 8.48
CA LYS A 115 1.72 -14.23 9.49
C LYS A 115 1.66 -13.35 10.76
N PRO A 116 0.47 -13.07 11.33
CA PRO A 116 0.28 -12.30 12.57
C PRO A 116 0.80 -12.99 13.86
N GLY A 117 2.11 -13.22 13.93
CA GLY A 117 2.76 -13.87 15.06
C GLY A 117 2.89 -12.97 16.29
N THR A 118 2.85 -13.56 17.49
CA THR A 118 2.90 -12.85 18.79
C THR A 118 4.08 -11.89 18.92
N VAL A 119 5.27 -12.27 18.45
CA VAL A 119 6.47 -11.40 18.51
C VAL A 119 6.31 -10.18 17.61
N LEU A 120 5.77 -10.35 16.40
CA LEU A 120 5.56 -9.26 15.45
C LEU A 120 4.49 -8.29 15.96
N LYS A 121 3.33 -8.81 16.37
CA LYS A 121 2.25 -8.00 16.96
C LYS A 121 2.74 -7.16 18.14
N LYS A 122 3.47 -7.77 19.09
CA LYS A 122 4.04 -7.06 20.25
C LYS A 122 5.12 -6.05 19.89
N SER A 123 5.86 -6.27 18.81
CA SER A 123 6.90 -5.33 18.36
C SER A 123 6.27 -4.10 17.69
N LEU A 124 5.23 -4.31 16.89
CA LEU A 124 4.43 -3.25 16.27
C LEU A 124 3.67 -2.42 17.31
N SER A 125 3.06 -3.07 18.32
CA SER A 125 2.28 -2.37 19.34
C SER A 125 3.10 -1.36 20.16
N LYS A 126 4.40 -1.65 20.37
CA LYS A 126 5.33 -0.70 21.01
C LYS A 126 5.58 0.57 20.19
N LYS A 127 5.17 0.59 18.93
CA LYS A 127 5.27 1.70 18.00
C LYS A 127 3.90 2.27 17.62
N GLY A 128 2.85 1.91 18.37
CA GLY A 128 1.49 2.40 18.12
C GLY A 128 0.78 1.73 16.93
N LEU A 129 1.34 0.62 16.42
CA LEU A 129 0.78 -0.16 15.33
C LEU A 129 0.11 -1.42 15.87
N GLU A 130 -1.17 -1.61 15.59
CA GLU A 130 -1.87 -2.85 15.88
C GLU A 130 -1.91 -3.71 14.62
N PHE A 131 -1.53 -4.98 14.72
CA PHE A 131 -1.58 -5.93 13.61
C PHE A 131 -2.61 -7.03 13.89
N TYR A 132 -3.68 -7.03 13.09
CA TYR A 132 -4.83 -7.89 13.29
C TYR A 132 -4.67 -9.24 12.60
N ASP A 133 -5.47 -10.23 13.00
CA ASP A 133 -5.42 -11.58 12.44
C ASP A 133 -5.90 -11.68 10.98
N GLN A 134 -6.52 -10.61 10.48
CA GLN A 134 -6.92 -10.40 9.10
C GLN A 134 -5.76 -9.90 8.21
N GLY A 135 -4.55 -9.72 8.76
CA GLY A 135 -3.39 -9.26 7.99
C GLY A 135 -3.40 -7.76 7.70
N THR A 136 -4.15 -6.97 8.47
CA THR A 136 -4.26 -5.51 8.34
C THR A 136 -3.69 -4.80 9.57
N LEU A 137 -3.27 -3.54 9.39
CA LEU A 137 -2.90 -2.64 10.48
C LEU A 137 -4.08 -1.73 10.87
N ASN A 138 -3.97 -1.04 12.01
CA ASN A 138 -4.91 0.00 12.45
C ASN A 138 -4.93 1.28 11.59
N TYR A 139 -4.15 1.33 10.51
CA TYR A 139 -4.09 2.42 9.54
C TYR A 139 -4.65 1.95 8.19
N LYS A 140 -5.61 2.69 7.64
CA LYS A 140 -6.30 2.42 6.37
C LYS A 140 -5.31 2.39 5.21
N TYR A 141 -4.39 3.35 5.18
CA TYR A 141 -3.34 3.41 4.17
C TYR A 141 -2.05 2.86 4.75
N SER A 142 -1.92 1.53 4.71
CA SER A 142 -0.75 0.86 5.25
C SER A 142 -0.45 -0.46 4.54
N THR A 143 0.79 -0.92 4.71
CA THR A 143 1.24 -2.24 4.31
C THR A 143 2.28 -2.76 5.28
N LEU A 144 2.34 -4.08 5.43
CA LEU A 144 3.33 -4.78 6.22
C LEU A 144 3.81 -5.97 5.40
N THR A 145 5.11 -6.03 5.16
CA THR A 145 5.73 -7.11 4.37
C THR A 145 7.08 -7.50 4.98
N TYR A 146 7.67 -8.57 4.45
CA TYR A 146 9.01 -9.00 4.81
C TYR A 146 10.06 -8.01 4.32
N TYR A 147 11.12 -7.82 5.11
CA TYR A 147 12.25 -6.96 4.75
C TYR A 147 13.59 -7.59 5.18
N PRO A 148 14.59 -7.73 4.28
CA PRO A 148 14.52 -7.52 2.82
C PRO A 148 13.46 -8.39 2.13
N PHE A 149 13.21 -8.14 0.84
CA PHE A 149 12.20 -8.85 0.04
C PHE A 149 12.33 -10.37 0.16
N ARG A 150 11.19 -11.06 0.28
CA ARG A 150 11.12 -12.51 0.49
C ARG A 150 9.91 -13.12 -0.20
N GLY A 151 10.15 -13.65 -1.41
CA GLY A 151 9.19 -14.43 -2.17
C GLY A 151 7.93 -13.66 -2.55
N GLY A 152 6.99 -14.37 -3.18
CA GLY A 152 5.71 -13.83 -3.62
C GLY A 152 4.54 -14.46 -2.90
N CYS A 153 3.53 -14.89 -3.67
CA CYS A 153 2.25 -15.37 -3.14
C CYS A 153 2.38 -16.57 -2.19
N ASP A 154 3.31 -17.50 -2.43
CA ASP A 154 3.52 -18.72 -1.63
C ASP A 154 3.85 -18.46 -0.15
N LEU A 155 4.30 -17.24 0.19
CA LEU A 155 4.64 -16.82 1.55
C LEU A 155 3.60 -15.85 2.14
N CYS A 156 2.56 -15.51 1.38
CA CYS A 156 1.57 -14.54 1.77
C CYS A 156 0.54 -15.18 2.71
N TYR A 157 0.43 -14.64 3.92
CA TYR A 157 -0.59 -15.07 4.88
C TYR A 157 -2.02 -14.90 4.35
N LEU A 158 -2.22 -13.97 3.40
CA LEU A 158 -3.51 -13.70 2.77
C LEU A 158 -3.73 -14.49 1.48
N GLU A 159 -2.86 -15.44 1.12
CA GLU A 159 -2.96 -16.19 -0.15
C GLU A 159 -4.36 -16.77 -0.37
N SER A 160 -4.91 -17.47 0.62
CA SER A 160 -6.23 -18.11 0.54
C SER A 160 -7.40 -17.15 0.37
N SER A 161 -7.22 -15.87 0.72
CA SER A 161 -8.23 -14.81 0.56
C SER A 161 -7.77 -13.71 -0.41
N CYS A 162 -6.70 -13.94 -1.18
CA CYS A 162 -6.10 -12.90 -1.99
C CYS A 162 -7.00 -12.57 -3.19
N PRO A 163 -7.44 -11.32 -3.38
CA PRO A 163 -8.27 -10.98 -4.52
C PRO A 163 -7.54 -11.25 -5.84
N LYS A 164 -6.22 -11.02 -5.93
CA LYS A 164 -5.43 -11.30 -7.15
C LYS A 164 -5.53 -12.77 -7.60
N ILE A 165 -5.63 -13.70 -6.67
CA ILE A 165 -5.70 -15.15 -6.95
C ILE A 165 -7.16 -15.62 -7.05
N ASN A 166 -8.02 -15.11 -6.16
CA ASN A 166 -9.40 -15.54 -6.01
C ASN A 166 -10.41 -14.72 -6.81
N PHE A 167 -9.98 -13.70 -7.56
CA PHE A 167 -10.85 -13.09 -8.56
C PHE A 167 -11.31 -14.21 -9.50
N PRO A 168 -12.63 -14.43 -9.67
CA PRO A 168 -13.08 -15.38 -10.66
C PRO A 168 -12.47 -14.97 -11.99
N LYS A 169 -11.73 -15.87 -12.62
CA LYS A 169 -11.24 -15.67 -13.98
C LYS A 169 -12.45 -15.24 -14.80
N MET A 170 -12.46 -14.01 -15.31
CA MET A 170 -13.51 -13.52 -16.20
C MET A 170 -13.43 -14.19 -17.59
N GLU A 171 -13.07 -15.47 -17.64
CA GLU A 171 -13.13 -16.30 -18.83
C GLU A 171 -14.61 -16.60 -19.10
N GLY A 172 -15.22 -15.84 -20.01
CA GLY A 172 -16.55 -16.13 -20.56
C GLY A 172 -17.66 -15.12 -20.29
N LEU A 173 -17.40 -14.00 -19.59
CA LEU A 173 -18.41 -12.92 -19.44
C LEU A 173 -18.58 -12.05 -20.70
N PHE A 174 -17.60 -12.11 -21.61
CA PHE A 174 -17.68 -11.52 -22.95
C PHE A 174 -17.57 -12.62 -24.00
N LYS A 175 -18.46 -13.61 -23.97
CA LYS A 175 -18.75 -14.34 -25.20
C LYS A 175 -19.41 -13.32 -26.13
N THR A 176 -18.65 -12.81 -27.09
CA THR A 176 -19.22 -12.15 -28.25
C THR A 176 -20.19 -13.14 -28.87
N ASN A 177 -21.49 -12.84 -28.86
CA ASN A 177 -22.42 -13.57 -29.73
C ASN A 177 -21.99 -13.29 -31.17
N PRO A 178 -21.50 -14.29 -31.93
CA PRO A 178 -21.28 -14.08 -33.34
C PRO A 178 -22.66 -14.22 -34.01
N GLY A 179 -23.32 -13.08 -34.20
CA GLY A 179 -24.54 -13.01 -35.01
C GLY A 179 -25.70 -12.32 -34.32
N GLN A 180 -25.73 -10.99 -34.41
CA GLN A 180 -26.92 -10.18 -34.73
C GLN A 180 -26.46 -8.95 -35.51
#